data_AF-A0A443VF91-F1
#
_entry.id   AF-A0A443VF91-F1
#
_cell.length_a   1.000
_cell.length_b   1.000
_cell.length_c   1.000
_cell.angle_alpha   90.00
_cell.angle_beta   90.00
_cell.angle_gamma   90.00
#
_symmetry.space_group_name_H-M   'P 1'
#
loop_
_entity.id
_entity.type
_entity.pdbx_description
1 polymer ?
#
loop_
_entity_poly.entity_id
_entity_poly.type
_entity_poly.pdbx_seq_one_letter_code
_entity_poly.pdbx_strand_id
1 'polypeptide(L)'
;MNIRKDILISILTRLAGIYPDCTDEHTYREYVSEQTSEKIFMGHLLYLAEKGLIETDLRWDIGHRKYQLTPGLLRINCNGLDFLKEQARVL
;
A
#
# COMPACT_ATOMS: atom_id res chain seq x y z
N MET A 1 4.73 5.07 -15.37
CA MET A 1 5.37 4.57 -14.12
C MET A 1 5.33 3.05 -14.18
N ASN A 2 6.43 2.38 -13.84
CA ASN A 2 6.46 0.92 -13.85
C ASN A 2 6.02 0.39 -12.47
N ILE A 3 5.02 -0.49 -12.44
CA ILE A 3 4.54 -1.14 -11.22
C ILE A 3 5.43 -2.35 -10.95
N ARG A 4 6.11 -2.35 -9.80
CA ARG A 4 7.12 -3.34 -9.43
C ARG A 4 6.56 -4.38 -8.48
N LYS A 5 6.58 -5.66 -8.89
CA LYS A 5 6.06 -6.78 -8.10
C LYS A 5 6.66 -6.85 -6.70
N ASP A 6 7.98 -6.68 -6.58
CA ASP A 6 8.69 -6.75 -5.31
C ASP A 6 8.24 -5.65 -4.33
N ILE A 7 7.97 -4.44 -4.82
CA ILE A 7 7.41 -3.35 -4.02
C ILE A 7 5.98 -3.67 -3.57
N LEU A 8 5.14 -4.19 -4.48
CA LEU A 8 3.77 -4.61 -4.14
C LEU A 8 3.76 -5.65 -3.02
N ILE A 9 4.59 -6.69 -3.13
CA ILE A 9 4.70 -7.74 -2.12
C ILE A 9 5.21 -7.18 -0.80
N SER A 10 6.20 -6.28 -0.83
CA SER A 10 6.72 -5.63 0.39
C SER A 10 5.63 -4.83 1.12
N ILE A 11 4.85 -4.03 0.39
CA ILE A 11 3.72 -3.26 0.95
C ILE A 11 2.69 -4.19 1.57
N LEU A 12 2.22 -5.19 0.82
CA LEU A 12 1.20 -6.12 1.31
C LEU A 12 1.70 -6.91 2.54
N THR A 13 2.93 -7.39 2.53
CA THR A 13 3.51 -8.15 3.65
C THR A 13 3.58 -7.31 4.92
N ARG A 14 3.97 -6.04 4.80
CA ARG A 14 4.00 -5.11 5.94
C ARG A 14 2.61 -4.85 6.50
N LEU A 15 1.64 -4.54 5.63
CA LEU A 15 0.24 -4.33 6.05
C LEU A 15 -0.37 -5.60 6.66
N ALA A 16 0.01 -6.79 6.17
CA ALA A 16 -0.40 -8.07 6.76
C ALA A 16 0.14 -8.28 8.18
N GLY A 17 1.35 -7.76 8.48
CA GLY A 17 1.95 -7.86 9.81
C GLY A 17 1.20 -7.12 10.91
N ILE A 18 0.32 -6.17 10.55
CA ILE A 18 -0.49 -5.38 11.49
C ILE A 18 -1.99 -5.63 11.37
N TYR A 19 -2.44 -6.56 10.53
CA TYR A 19 -3.86 -6.87 10.37
C TYR A 19 -4.48 -7.35 11.70
N PRO A 20 -5.69 -6.90 12.10
CA PRO A 20 -6.67 -6.15 11.31
C PRO A 20 -6.55 -4.63 11.36
N ASP A 21 -5.50 -4.11 12.00
CA ASP A 21 -5.33 -2.67 12.25
C ASP A 21 -4.89 -1.89 10.99
N CYS A 22 -5.06 -0.57 11.08
CA CYS A 22 -4.59 0.36 10.06
C CYS A 22 -3.16 0.84 10.34
N THR A 23 -2.51 1.36 9.30
CA THR A 23 -1.16 1.94 9.41
C THR A 23 -1.19 3.20 10.26
N ASP A 24 -0.27 3.35 11.22
CA ASP A 24 -0.09 4.61 11.93
C ASP A 24 0.79 5.60 11.11
N GLU A 25 0.83 6.87 11.53
CA GLU A 25 1.63 7.88 10.82
C GLU A 25 3.14 7.60 10.83
N HIS A 26 3.67 7.00 11.90
CA HIS A 26 5.10 6.75 12.05
C HIS A 26 5.55 5.68 11.07
N THR A 27 4.87 4.53 11.12
CA THR A 27 5.01 3.40 10.21
C THR A 27 4.86 3.82 8.75
N TYR A 28 3.84 4.63 8.44
CA TYR A 28 3.66 5.15 7.09
C TYR A 28 4.83 6.02 6.61
N ARG A 29 5.35 6.92 7.47
CA ARG A 29 6.50 7.77 7.13
C ARG A 29 7.75 6.94 6.87
N GLU A 30 7.98 5.89 7.65
CA GLU A 30 9.08 4.94 7.41
C GLU A 30 8.95 4.32 6.02
N TYR A 31 7.75 3.85 5.64
CA TYR A 31 7.53 3.21 4.34
C TYR A 31 7.83 4.15 3.18
N VAL A 32 7.37 5.39 3.27
CA VAL A 32 7.63 6.41 2.25
C VAL A 32 9.13 6.70 2.14
N SER A 33 9.85 6.76 3.28
CA SER A 33 11.29 7.05 3.32
C SER A 33 12.16 5.95 2.72
N GLU A 34 11.72 4.69 2.79
CA GLU A 34 12.39 3.55 2.18
C GLU A 34 12.27 3.54 0.65
N GLN A 35 11.33 4.31 0.09
CA GLN A 35 11.13 4.38 -1.36
C GLN A 35 11.89 5.56 -1.97
N THR A 36 12.39 5.36 -3.19
CA THR A 36 13.13 6.39 -3.94
C THR A 36 12.29 7.64 -4.23
N SER A 37 10.95 7.55 -4.18
CA SER A 37 10.05 8.68 -4.36
C SER A 37 8.65 8.39 -3.79
N GLU A 38 8.09 9.37 -3.08
CA GLU A 38 6.69 9.33 -2.61
C GLU A 38 5.72 9.08 -3.77
N LYS A 39 5.92 9.72 -4.94
CA LYS A 39 5.08 9.52 -6.12
C LYS A 39 5.07 8.06 -6.60
N ILE A 40 6.22 7.38 -6.52
CA ILE A 40 6.33 5.97 -6.89
C ILE A 40 5.55 5.13 -5.88
N PHE A 41 5.72 5.38 -4.59
CA PHE A 41 4.99 4.69 -3.53
C PHE A 41 3.47 4.85 -3.67
N MET A 42 2.98 6.08 -3.84
CA MET A 42 1.55 6.38 -4.07
C MET A 42 0.97 5.59 -5.23
N GLY A 43 1.73 5.47 -6.33
CA GLY A 43 1.27 4.76 -7.50
C GLY A 43 1.13 3.25 -7.29
N HIS A 44 1.95 2.65 -6.41
CA HIS A 44 1.78 1.24 -6.02
C HIS A 44 0.57 1.06 -5.09
N LEU A 45 0.35 1.99 -4.15
CA LEU A 45 -0.86 1.97 -3.32
C LEU A 45 -2.13 2.09 -4.17
N LEU A 46 -2.16 3.03 -5.13
CA LEU A 46 -3.28 3.18 -6.05
C LEU A 46 -3.56 1.87 -6.80
N TYR A 47 -2.52 1.25 -7.35
CA TYR A 47 -2.65 -0.02 -8.05
C TYR A 47 -3.22 -1.13 -7.16
N LEU A 48 -2.72 -1.27 -5.92
CA LEU A 48 -3.22 -2.28 -4.97
C LEU A 48 -4.68 -2.03 -4.58
N ALA A 49 -5.07 -0.76 -4.43
CA ALA A 49 -6.44 -0.37 -4.13
C ALA A 49 -7.38 -0.68 -5.31
N GLU A 50 -6.97 -0.39 -6.55
CA GLU A 50 -7.72 -0.74 -7.77
C GLU A 50 -7.88 -2.26 -7.94
N LYS A 51 -6.90 -3.05 -7.47
CA LYS A 51 -7.01 -4.51 -7.40
C LYS A 51 -7.87 -5.03 -6.24
N GLY A 52 -8.33 -4.13 -5.37
CA GLY A 52 -9.14 -4.49 -4.21
C GLY A 52 -8.38 -5.33 -3.18
N LEU A 53 -7.06 -5.16 -3.08
CA LEU A 53 -6.20 -5.90 -2.12
C LEU A 53 -5.94 -5.12 -0.82
N ILE A 54 -6.14 -3.81 -0.87
CA ILE A 54 -6.01 -2.90 0.28
C ILE A 54 -7.21 -1.95 0.32
N GLU A 55 -7.46 -1.38 1.49
CA GLU A 55 -8.37 -0.27 1.69
C GLU A 55 -7.55 0.99 1.99
N THR A 56 -7.96 2.11 1.39
CA THR A 56 -7.32 3.42 1.54
C THR A 56 -8.26 4.54 1.09
N ASP A 57 -8.07 5.74 1.61
CA ASP A 57 -8.72 6.98 1.17
C ASP A 57 -7.87 7.76 0.15
N LEU A 58 -6.86 7.11 -0.45
CA LEU A 58 -5.95 7.72 -1.41
C LEU A 58 -6.71 8.47 -2.50
N ARG A 59 -6.48 9.78 -2.58
CA ARG A 59 -7.15 10.67 -3.51
C ARG A 59 -6.19 11.68 -4.11
N TRP A 60 -6.49 12.11 -5.33
CA TRP A 60 -5.77 13.20 -5.98
C TRP A 60 -6.27 14.55 -5.44
N ASP A 61 -5.41 15.29 -4.73
CA ASP A 61 -5.69 16.66 -4.36
C ASP A 61 -5.35 17.60 -5.53
N ILE A 62 -6.40 18.17 -6.13
CA ILE A 62 -6.28 19.09 -7.27
C ILE A 62 -5.55 20.38 -6.90
N GLY A 63 -5.80 20.92 -5.70
CA GLY A 63 -5.23 22.18 -5.23
C GLY A 63 -3.72 22.07 -4.98
N HIS A 64 -3.29 20.97 -4.38
CA HIS A 64 -1.88 20.72 -4.08
C HIS A 64 -1.15 19.91 -5.17
N ARG A 65 -1.87 19.48 -6.22
CA ARG A 65 -1.36 18.65 -7.33
C ARG A 65 -0.55 17.44 -6.86
N LYS A 66 -1.04 16.77 -5.82
CA LYS A 66 -0.42 15.59 -5.23
C LYS A 66 -1.45 14.61 -4.73
N TYR A 67 -1.06 13.35 -4.58
CA TYR A 67 -1.86 12.38 -3.86
C TYR A 67 -1.83 12.69 -2.37
N GLN A 68 -2.96 12.46 -1.70
CA GLN A 68 -3.09 12.49 -0.25
C GLN A 68 -3.74 11.20 0.21
N LEU A 69 -3.32 10.72 1.38
CA LEU A 69 -3.96 9.64 2.09
C LEU A 69 -3.85 9.88 3.60
N THR A 70 -4.79 9.31 4.34
CA THR A 70 -4.80 9.25 5.79
C THR A 70 -4.25 7.89 6.22
N PRO A 71 -3.07 7.82 6.88
CA PRO A 71 -2.47 6.54 7.27
C PRO A 71 -3.43 5.63 8.03
N GLY A 72 -4.23 6.18 8.95
CA GLY A 72 -5.23 5.46 9.74
C GLY A 72 -6.39 4.85 8.94
N LEU A 73 -6.43 5.03 7.61
CA LEU A 73 -7.37 4.39 6.69
C LEU A 73 -6.68 3.42 5.73
N LEU A 74 -5.36 3.27 5.81
CA LEU A 74 -4.57 2.34 5.00
C LEU A 74 -4.43 0.99 5.71
N ARG A 75 -5.03 -0.07 5.15
CA ARG A 75 -4.90 -1.44 5.65
C ARG A 75 -5.01 -2.47 4.53
N ILE A 76 -4.50 -3.68 4.78
CA ILE A 76 -4.77 -4.83 3.90
C ILE A 76 -6.17 -5.40 4.18
N ASN A 77 -6.84 -5.90 3.14
CA ASN A 77 -8.12 -6.59 3.29
C ASN A 77 -7.97 -8.11 3.08
N CYS A 78 -9.07 -8.86 3.17
CA CYS A 78 -9.04 -10.32 3.02
C CYS A 78 -8.48 -10.77 1.67
N ASN A 79 -8.82 -10.10 0.57
CA ASN A 79 -8.30 -10.43 -0.76
C ASN A 79 -6.78 -10.25 -0.82
N GLY A 80 -6.24 -9.20 -0.20
CA GLY A 80 -4.80 -8.98 -0.08
C GLY A 80 -4.10 -10.09 0.69
N LEU A 81 -4.68 -10.54 1.81
CA LEU A 81 -4.14 -11.65 2.61
C LEU A 81 -4.17 -12.96 1.83
N ASP A 82 -5.24 -13.24 1.11
CA ASP A 82 -5.36 -14.47 0.32
C ASP A 82 -4.42 -14.46 -0.88
N PHE A 83 -4.24 -13.31 -1.54
CA PHE A 83 -3.22 -13.13 -2.57
C PHE A 83 -1.80 -13.46 -2.05
N LEU A 84 -1.44 -12.99 -0.84
CA LEU A 84 -0.13 -13.32 -0.25
C LEU A 84 0.02 -14.82 0.01
N LYS A 85 -1.02 -15.50 0.50
CA LYS A 85 -1.00 -16.95 0.71
C LYS A 85 -0.81 -17.72 -0.60
N GLU A 86 -1.45 -17.27 -1.67
CA GLU A 86 -1.29 -17.88 -2.99
C GLU A 86 0.13 -17.70 -3.54
N GLN A 87 0.72 -16.51 -3.39
CA GLN A 87 2.11 -16.27 -3.82
C GLN A 87 3.11 -17.15 -3.06
N ALA A 88 2.88 -17.38 -1.76
CA ALA A 88 3.73 -18.25 -0.94
C ALA A 88 3.69 -19.74 -1.34
N ARG A 89 2.63 -20.18 -2.04
CA ARG A 89 2.49 -21.56 -2.52
C ARG A 89 3.21 -21.84 -3.85
N VAL A 90 3.65 -20.79 -4.54
CA VAL A 90 4.28 -20.86 -5.87
C VAL A 90 5.82 -20.76 -5.76
N LEU A 91 6.35 -20.61 -4.54
CA LEU A 91 7.77 -20.65 -4.21
C LEU A 91 8.14 -22.01 -3.60
#